data_AF-A0A225UJT3-F1
#
_entry.id   AF-A0A225UJT3-F1
#
_cell.length_a   1.000
_cell.length_b   1.000
_cell.length_c   1.000
_cell.angle_alpha   90.00
_cell.angle_beta   90.00
_cell.angle_gamma   90.00
#
_symmetry.space_group_name_H-M   'P 1'
#
loop_
_entity.id
_entity.type
_entity.pdbx_description
1 polymer ?
#
loop_
_entity_poly.entity_id
_entity_poly.type
_entity_poly.pdbx_seq_one_letter_code
_entity_poly.pdbx_strand_id
1 'polypeptide(L)'
;SGGLANMYQNCWDSNTLSAVSLLADEKQDVEARKKAKDPLVPTISEGTEEDDLVKLWQVALFETAHIVGYTDWAANEQVEMITCAHHAECIGSVDDYSDLYRANFGIKGHTRCFTIMQDLEAGTRVIGIPMWREISRRFVPCPPQDDDDSTDSDKAVM
;
A
#
# COMPACT_ATOMS: atom_id res chain seq x y z
N SER A 1 -18.60 -16.45 -11.88
CA SER A 1 -18.88 -15.58 -13.04
C SER A 1 -19.88 -14.52 -12.67
N GLY A 2 -19.48 -13.24 -12.75
CA GLY A 2 -20.34 -12.08 -12.51
C GLY A 2 -19.86 -10.91 -13.38
N GLY A 3 -20.70 -9.89 -13.58
CA GLY A 3 -20.43 -8.78 -14.52
C GLY A 3 -19.10 -8.07 -14.28
N LEU A 4 -18.67 -7.94 -13.02
CA LEU A 4 -17.38 -7.35 -12.65
C LEU A 4 -16.19 -8.27 -13.01
N ALA A 5 -16.34 -9.59 -12.92
CA ALA A 5 -15.26 -10.52 -13.26
C ALA A 5 -14.92 -10.47 -14.77
N ASN A 6 -15.94 -10.32 -15.63
CA ASN A 6 -15.74 -10.15 -17.07
C ASN A 6 -15.15 -8.77 -17.42
N MET A 7 -15.42 -7.73 -16.63
CA MET A 7 -14.85 -6.39 -16.82
C MET A 7 -13.33 -6.39 -16.60
N TYR A 8 -12.84 -7.04 -15.54
CA TYR A 8 -11.40 -7.13 -15.28
C TYR A 8 -10.67 -8.01 -16.29
N GLN A 9 -11.36 -8.98 -16.90
CA GLN A 9 -10.78 -9.88 -17.91
C GLN A 9 -10.72 -9.23 -19.30
N ASN A 10 -11.73 -8.44 -19.70
CA ASN A 10 -11.87 -7.88 -21.05
C ASN A 10 -11.91 -6.33 -21.04
N CYS A 11 -11.15 -5.69 -20.16
CA CYS A 11 -11.23 -4.23 -19.97
C CYS A 11 -11.00 -3.45 -21.27
N TRP A 12 -10.13 -3.96 -22.16
CA TRP A 12 -9.81 -3.29 -23.42
C TRP A 12 -10.96 -3.31 -24.44
N ASP A 13 -11.90 -4.25 -24.32
CA ASP A 13 -13.10 -4.39 -25.18
C ASP A 13 -14.39 -3.87 -24.51
N SER A 14 -14.33 -3.52 -23.22
CA SER A 14 -15.51 -3.22 -22.40
C SER A 14 -15.94 -1.75 -22.48
N ASN A 15 -16.75 -1.42 -23.49
CA ASN A 15 -17.28 -0.06 -23.72
C ASN A 15 -18.54 0.30 -22.91
N THR A 16 -19.02 -0.59 -22.02
CA THR A 16 -20.26 -0.38 -21.24
C THR A 16 -20.00 -0.52 -19.75
N LEU A 17 -20.00 0.60 -19.02
CA LEU A 17 -19.97 0.61 -17.55
C LEU A 17 -21.39 0.83 -17.02
N SER A 18 -21.87 -0.06 -16.16
CA SER A 18 -23.06 0.20 -15.34
C SER A 18 -22.63 1.05 -14.15
N ALA A 19 -22.67 2.37 -14.31
CA ALA A 19 -22.05 3.38 -13.44
C ALA A 19 -22.66 3.54 -12.02
N VAL A 20 -23.34 2.53 -11.48
CA VAL A 20 -24.14 2.68 -10.25
C VAL A 20 -23.34 2.51 -8.95
N SER A 21 -22.12 1.96 -8.98
CA SER A 21 -21.40 1.62 -7.72
C SER A 21 -19.98 2.17 -7.56
N LEU A 22 -19.50 3.08 -8.40
CA LEU A 22 -18.09 3.52 -8.37
C LEU A 22 -17.83 4.93 -7.82
N LEU A 23 -18.83 5.63 -7.29
CA LEU A 23 -18.62 6.95 -6.68
C LEU A 23 -19.44 7.12 -5.39
N ALA A 24 -18.69 7.39 -4.30
CA ALA A 24 -19.10 7.90 -2.98
C ALA A 24 -20.15 7.10 -2.19
N ASP A 25 -19.89 6.92 -0.89
CA ASP A 25 -20.86 6.40 0.08
C ASP A 25 -22.11 7.29 0.04
N GLU A 26 -23.25 6.74 -0.39
CA GLU A 26 -24.56 7.40 -0.41
C GLU A 26 -25.10 7.56 1.03
N LYS A 27 -24.32 8.17 1.94
CA LYS A 27 -24.91 8.81 3.12
C LYS A 27 -25.39 10.21 2.74
N GLN A 28 -26.38 10.27 1.86
CA GLN A 28 -27.20 11.46 1.69
C GLN A 28 -28.65 11.08 1.94
N ASP A 29 -29.14 11.56 3.08
CA ASP A 29 -30.54 11.56 3.48
C ASP A 29 -31.48 11.74 2.30
N VAL A 30 -32.47 10.86 2.23
CA VAL A 30 -33.48 10.73 1.17
C VAL A 30 -34.35 12.00 1.02
N GLU A 31 -34.19 13.02 1.87
CA GLU A 31 -34.99 14.25 1.85
C GLU A 31 -34.36 15.44 1.09
N ALA A 32 -33.09 15.39 0.67
CA ALA A 32 -32.41 16.55 0.09
C ALA A 32 -32.56 16.72 -1.44
N ARG A 33 -33.47 15.99 -2.12
CA ARG A 33 -33.61 16.02 -3.60
C ARG A 33 -34.15 17.32 -4.22
N LYS A 34 -34.22 18.43 -3.47
CA LYS A 34 -34.69 19.73 -3.99
C LYS A 34 -33.92 20.92 -3.42
N LYS A 35 -32.65 21.09 -3.79
CA LYS A 35 -31.99 22.39 -4.06
C LYS A 35 -30.47 22.24 -4.27
N ALA A 36 -29.94 23.00 -5.25
CA ALA A 36 -28.53 23.28 -5.58
C ALA A 36 -27.71 22.05 -6.08
N LYS A 37 -27.12 21.98 -7.28
CA LYS A 37 -26.25 22.91 -8.05
C LYS A 37 -24.97 23.36 -7.34
N ASP A 38 -24.63 22.77 -6.20
CA ASP A 38 -23.31 22.98 -5.60
C ASP A 38 -22.35 21.86 -6.07
N PRO A 39 -21.14 22.21 -6.54
CA PRO A 39 -20.13 21.22 -6.89
C PRO A 39 -19.82 20.35 -5.67
N LEU A 40 -19.60 19.04 -5.89
CA LEU A 40 -19.05 18.18 -4.85
C LEU A 40 -17.66 18.71 -4.47
N VAL A 41 -17.53 19.22 -3.25
CA VAL A 41 -16.25 19.68 -2.69
C VAL A 41 -15.69 18.54 -1.83
N PRO A 42 -14.39 18.22 -1.92
CA PRO A 42 -13.79 17.21 -1.05
C PRO A 42 -13.90 17.62 0.42
N THR A 43 -14.25 16.66 1.27
CA THR A 43 -14.15 16.84 2.73
C THR A 43 -12.68 16.74 3.13
N ILE A 44 -12.12 17.83 3.62
CA ILE A 44 -10.79 17.82 4.26
C ILE A 44 -11.03 17.46 5.72
N SER A 45 -10.78 16.21 6.10
CA SER A 45 -10.73 15.81 7.51
C SER A 45 -9.35 16.12 8.08
N GLU A 46 -9.30 16.43 9.37
CA GLU A 46 -8.03 16.38 10.10
C GLU A 46 -7.47 14.95 10.05
N GLY A 47 -6.15 14.84 10.04
CA GLY A 47 -5.47 13.55 10.05
C GLY A 47 -5.70 12.81 11.37
N THR A 48 -5.58 11.50 11.33
CA THR A 48 -5.60 10.63 12.50
C THR A 48 -4.28 10.70 13.26
N GLU A 49 -4.25 10.21 14.51
CA GLU A 49 -2.99 10.04 15.25
C GLU A 49 -2.02 9.10 14.51
N GLU A 50 -2.55 8.09 13.79
CA GLU A 50 -1.75 7.19 12.95
C GLU A 50 -1.10 7.93 11.78
N ASP A 51 -1.81 8.85 11.13
CA ASP A 51 -1.26 9.69 10.07
C ASP A 51 -0.09 10.55 10.58
N ASP A 52 -0.19 11.04 11.82
CA ASP A 52 0.88 11.81 12.46
C ASP A 52 2.10 10.94 12.80
N LEU A 53 1.89 9.69 13.23
CA LEU A 53 2.99 8.74 13.43
C LEU A 53 3.71 8.41 12.12
N VAL A 54 2.97 8.22 11.01
CA VAL A 54 3.56 7.99 9.69
C VAL A 54 4.38 9.20 9.21
N LYS A 55 3.89 10.43 9.43
CA LYS A 55 4.67 11.64 9.12
C LYS A 55 5.96 11.70 9.94
N LEU A 56 5.87 11.46 11.25
CA LEU A 56 7.03 11.47 12.13
C LEU A 56 8.04 10.37 11.77
N TRP A 57 7.56 9.20 11.35
CA TRP A 57 8.39 8.12 10.83
C TRP A 57 9.19 8.55 9.60
N GLN A 58 8.52 9.13 8.60
CA GLN A 58 9.18 9.61 7.39
C GLN A 58 10.22 10.69 7.69
N VAL A 59 9.88 11.66 8.56
CA VAL A 59 10.82 12.70 9.00
C VAL A 59 12.02 12.08 9.71
N ALA A 60 11.80 11.17 10.65
CA ALA A 60 12.88 10.53 11.40
C ALA A 60 13.85 9.78 10.47
N LEU A 61 13.34 9.03 9.50
CA LEU A 61 14.17 8.34 8.51
C LEU A 61 14.92 9.32 7.62
N PHE A 62 14.24 10.35 7.11
CA PHE A 62 14.82 11.34 6.22
C PHE A 62 15.97 12.10 6.90
N GLU A 63 15.75 12.59 8.12
CA GLU A 63 16.77 13.27 8.92
C GLU A 63 17.93 12.34 9.30
N THR A 64 17.64 11.07 9.60
CA THR A 64 18.70 10.08 9.86
C THR A 64 19.55 9.84 8.62
N ALA A 65 18.94 9.75 7.44
CA ALA A 65 19.69 9.68 6.17
C ALA A 65 20.59 10.91 5.98
N HIS A 66 20.10 12.11 6.28
CA HIS A 66 20.92 13.32 6.24
C HIS A 66 22.10 13.29 7.20
N ILE A 67 21.91 12.84 8.43
CA ILE A 67 22.98 12.68 9.43
C ILE A 67 24.06 11.71 8.93
N VAL A 68 23.67 10.65 8.21
CA VAL A 68 24.58 9.66 7.62
C VAL A 68 25.30 10.22 6.37
N GLY A 69 24.86 11.36 5.84
CA GLY A 69 25.51 12.06 4.73
C GLY A 69 24.84 11.90 3.37
N TYR A 70 23.60 11.41 3.32
CA TYR A 70 22.83 11.38 2.08
C TYR A 70 22.35 12.78 1.68
N THR A 71 22.35 13.04 0.38
CA THR A 71 21.65 14.17 -0.24
C THR A 71 20.14 13.93 -0.25
N ASP A 72 19.32 14.98 -0.36
CA ASP A 72 17.85 14.92 -0.30
C ASP A 72 17.25 13.83 -1.22
N TRP A 73 17.71 13.73 -2.47
CA TRP A 73 17.18 12.74 -3.41
C TRP A 73 17.47 11.30 -2.96
N ALA A 74 18.69 11.08 -2.44
CA ALA A 74 19.12 9.77 -1.97
C ALA A 74 18.51 9.44 -0.61
N ALA A 75 18.29 10.44 0.25
CA ALA A 75 17.55 10.30 1.50
C ALA A 75 16.11 9.85 1.23
N ASN A 76 15.43 10.47 0.25
CA ASN A 76 14.10 10.02 -0.19
C ASN A 76 14.12 8.58 -0.71
N GLU A 77 15.14 8.20 -1.48
CA GLU A 77 15.28 6.80 -1.93
C GLU A 77 15.47 5.83 -0.74
N GLN A 78 16.26 6.21 0.27
CA GLN A 78 16.41 5.40 1.49
C GLN A 78 15.09 5.25 2.25
N VAL A 79 14.34 6.35 2.41
CA VAL A 79 13.01 6.34 3.05
C VAL A 79 12.07 5.39 2.29
N GLU A 80 12.00 5.49 0.97
CA GLU A 80 11.16 4.62 0.15
C GLU A 80 11.53 3.14 0.30
N MET A 81 12.83 2.83 0.26
CA MET A 81 13.31 1.46 0.45
C MET A 81 12.90 0.89 1.80
N ILE A 82 13.03 1.69 2.86
CA ILE A 82 12.65 1.30 4.22
C ILE A 82 11.14 1.13 4.34
N THR A 83 10.35 1.99 3.70
CA THR A 83 8.89 1.83 3.71
C THR A 83 8.46 0.52 3.04
N CYS A 84 9.03 0.18 1.88
CA CYS A 84 8.75 -1.09 1.21
C CYS A 84 9.23 -2.29 2.03
N ALA A 85 10.44 -2.23 2.58
CA ALA A 85 10.99 -3.31 3.41
C ALA A 85 10.20 -3.52 4.71
N HIS A 86 9.77 -2.43 5.36
CA HIS A 86 8.94 -2.51 6.55
C HIS A 86 7.57 -3.15 6.26
N HIS A 87 6.93 -2.77 5.14
CA HIS A 87 5.70 -3.44 4.70
C HIS A 87 5.91 -4.93 4.47
N ALA A 88 6.98 -5.29 3.74
CA ALA A 88 7.33 -6.68 3.46
C ALA A 88 7.56 -7.50 4.75
N GLU A 89 8.22 -6.91 5.74
CA GLU A 89 8.54 -7.55 7.02
C GLU A 89 7.35 -7.66 7.97
N CYS A 90 6.42 -6.69 7.96
CA CYS A 90 5.34 -6.59 8.96
C CYS A 90 3.96 -7.01 8.48
N ILE A 91 3.62 -6.77 7.21
CA ILE A 91 2.26 -6.92 6.67
C ILE A 91 2.17 -8.16 5.77
N GLY A 92 3.18 -8.39 4.94
CA GLY A 92 3.21 -9.54 4.03
C GLY A 92 4.01 -9.25 2.77
N SER A 93 4.04 -10.22 1.84
CA SER A 93 4.76 -10.07 0.59
C SER A 93 4.29 -8.87 -0.22
N VAL A 94 5.23 -8.18 -0.85
CA VAL A 94 4.91 -7.14 -1.83
C VAL A 94 4.58 -7.81 -3.15
N ASP A 95 3.31 -7.79 -3.54
CA ASP A 95 2.86 -8.38 -4.80
C ASP A 95 3.10 -7.44 -5.99
N ASP A 96 3.32 -8.04 -7.16
CA ASP A 96 3.34 -7.33 -8.44
C ASP A 96 2.00 -7.39 -9.17
N TYR A 97 1.87 -6.59 -10.23
CA TYR A 97 0.77 -6.72 -11.17
C TYR A 97 0.76 -8.10 -11.82
N SER A 98 -0.40 -8.76 -11.79
CA SER A 98 -0.63 -9.97 -12.57
C SER A 98 -0.43 -9.71 -14.08
N ASP A 99 -0.02 -10.74 -14.82
CA ASP A 99 0.16 -10.66 -16.27
C ASP A 99 -1.12 -10.21 -17.00
N LEU A 100 -2.28 -10.67 -16.52
CA LEU A 100 -3.59 -10.25 -17.06
C LEU A 100 -3.81 -8.74 -16.88
N TYR A 101 -3.51 -8.21 -15.69
CA TYR A 101 -3.63 -6.78 -15.42
C TYR A 101 -2.67 -5.98 -16.29
N ARG A 102 -1.40 -6.41 -16.40
CA ARG A 102 -0.40 -5.76 -17.24
C ARG A 102 -0.82 -5.74 -18.71
N ALA A 103 -1.35 -6.84 -19.22
CA ALA A 103 -1.85 -6.93 -20.59
C ALA A 103 -3.04 -5.98 -20.83
N ASN A 104 -4.01 -5.96 -19.91
CA ASN A 104 -5.22 -5.15 -20.05
C ASN A 104 -4.97 -3.64 -19.95
N PHE A 105 -3.99 -3.22 -19.15
CA PHE A 105 -3.66 -1.80 -18.95
C PHE A 105 -2.40 -1.34 -19.68
N GLY A 106 -1.77 -2.21 -20.48
CA GLY A 106 -0.55 -1.89 -21.24
C GLY A 106 0.66 -1.57 -20.36
N ILE A 107 0.75 -2.12 -19.16
CA ILE A 107 1.80 -1.83 -18.19
C ILE A 107 3.03 -2.67 -18.51
N LYS A 108 4.16 -2.02 -18.77
CA LYS A 108 5.42 -2.70 -19.13
C LYS A 108 6.33 -2.98 -17.93
N GLY A 109 6.18 -2.25 -16.83
CA GLY A 109 7.00 -2.38 -15.62
C GLY A 109 6.34 -3.17 -14.50
N HIS A 110 7.05 -3.26 -13.39
CA HIS A 110 6.59 -3.82 -12.12
C HIS A 110 6.16 -2.70 -11.17
N THR A 111 5.47 -3.06 -10.08
CA THR A 111 5.23 -2.12 -8.99
C THR A 111 6.57 -1.68 -8.36
N ARG A 112 6.57 -0.46 -7.81
CA ARG A 112 7.78 0.17 -7.27
C ARG A 112 8.37 -0.60 -6.10
N CYS A 113 7.55 -0.95 -5.10
CA CYS A 113 8.02 -1.74 -3.97
C CYS A 113 8.44 -3.15 -4.38
N PHE A 114 7.79 -3.78 -5.36
CA PHE A 114 8.21 -5.11 -5.84
C PHE A 114 9.61 -5.07 -6.43
N THR A 115 9.89 -4.07 -7.28
CA THR A 115 11.23 -3.87 -7.86
C THR A 115 12.27 -3.61 -6.76
N ILE A 116 11.95 -2.75 -5.79
CA ILE A 116 12.84 -2.45 -4.66
C ILE A 116 13.15 -3.71 -3.85
N MET A 117 12.15 -4.53 -3.52
CA MET A 117 12.36 -5.75 -2.74
C MET A 117 13.21 -6.76 -3.50
N GLN A 118 12.97 -6.95 -4.81
CA GLN A 118 13.83 -7.81 -5.64
C GLN A 118 15.28 -7.33 -5.66
N ASP A 119 15.50 -6.02 -5.79
CA ASP A 119 16.85 -5.44 -5.79
C ASP A 119 17.55 -5.61 -4.43
N LEU A 120 16.80 -5.47 -3.32
CA LEU A 120 17.31 -5.69 -1.97
C LEU A 120 17.69 -7.16 -1.74
N GLU A 121 16.85 -8.10 -2.19
CA GLU A 121 17.10 -9.54 -2.11
C GLU A 121 18.29 -9.97 -2.98
N ALA A 122 18.40 -9.41 -4.18
CA ALA A 122 19.53 -9.63 -5.09
C ALA A 122 20.82 -8.93 -4.62
N GLY A 123 20.74 -8.03 -3.64
CA GLY A 123 21.86 -7.23 -3.16
C GLY A 123 22.35 -6.16 -4.14
N THR A 124 21.58 -5.86 -5.19
CA THR A 124 21.88 -4.76 -6.14
C THR A 124 21.58 -3.40 -5.53
N ARG A 125 20.77 -3.36 -4.48
CA ARG A 125 20.37 -2.18 -3.71
C ARG A 125 20.58 -2.45 -2.21
N VAL A 126 20.93 -1.43 -1.45
CA VAL A 126 21.24 -1.54 -0.02
C VAL A 126 20.65 -0.37 0.76
N ILE A 127 19.99 -0.67 1.88
CA ILE A 127 19.57 0.33 2.86
C ILE A 127 20.78 0.71 3.72
N GLY A 128 21.19 1.97 3.64
CA GLY A 128 22.35 2.50 4.36
C GLY A 128 22.02 3.25 5.65
N ILE A 129 20.75 3.48 5.97
CA ILE A 129 20.34 4.06 7.25
C ILE A 129 20.55 3.01 8.36
N PRO A 130 21.44 3.23 9.32
CA PRO A 130 21.65 2.29 10.41
C PRO A 130 20.42 2.28 11.33
N MET A 131 20.15 1.12 11.93
CA MET A 131 19.05 0.93 12.90
C MET A 131 17.65 1.35 12.38
N TRP A 132 17.45 1.30 11.06
CA TRP A 132 16.19 1.73 10.46
C TRP A 132 14.99 0.93 10.95
N ARG A 133 15.19 -0.35 11.33
CA ARG A 133 14.13 -1.21 11.88
C ARG A 133 13.67 -0.74 13.25
N GLU A 134 14.61 -0.41 14.12
CA GLU A 134 14.34 0.15 15.45
C GLU A 134 13.66 1.51 15.35
N ILE A 135 14.12 2.37 14.44
CA ILE A 135 13.48 3.66 14.15
C ILE A 135 12.04 3.43 13.70
N SER A 136 11.81 2.53 12.73
CA SER A 136 10.48 2.27 12.18
C SER A 136 9.51 1.73 13.23
N ARG A 137 9.92 0.72 14.01
CA ARG A 137 9.09 0.11 15.07
C ARG A 137 8.66 1.10 16.16
N ARG A 138 9.36 2.22 16.32
CA ARG A 138 8.98 3.26 17.28
C ARG A 138 7.73 4.05 16.86
N PHE A 139 7.53 4.20 15.55
CA PHE A 139 6.43 5.00 15.00
C PHE A 139 5.33 4.12 14.42
N VAL A 140 5.72 3.09 13.67
CA VAL A 140 4.85 2.13 13.00
C VAL A 140 5.27 0.72 13.43
N PRO A 141 4.75 0.20 14.56
CA PRO A 141 5.03 -1.17 14.96
C PRO A 141 4.35 -2.14 14.00
N CYS A 142 4.94 -3.34 13.80
CA CYS A 142 4.23 -4.40 13.09
C CYS A 142 2.95 -4.74 13.86
N PRO A 143 1.86 -5.10 13.17
CA PRO A 143 0.67 -5.62 13.83
C PRO A 143 1.02 -6.87 14.64
N PRO A 144 0.31 -7.15 15.76
CA PRO A 144 0.46 -8.41 16.47
C PRO A 144 0.22 -9.57 15.49
N GLN A 145 1.07 -10.59 15.52
CA GLN A 145 0.80 -11.80 14.78
C GLN A 145 -0.34 -12.52 15.50
N ASP A 146 -1.47 -12.71 14.82
CA ASP A 146 -2.46 -13.66 15.28
C ASP A 146 -1.81 -15.04 15.16
N ASP A 147 -1.36 -15.60 16.29
CA ASP A 147 -0.90 -16.98 16.40
C ASP A 147 -2.10 -17.92 16.15
N ASP A 148 -2.55 -18.03 14.91
CA ASP A 148 -3.59 -18.98 14.51
C ASP A 148 -3.01 -20.40 14.42
N ASP A 149 -3.15 -21.09 15.55
CA ASP A 149 -3.55 -22.50 15.65
C ASP A 149 -2.77 -23.54 14.83
N SER A 150 -1.51 -23.74 15.19
CA SER A 150 -0.82 -25.01 14.91
C SER A 150 -0.94 -25.97 16.10
N THR A 151 -2.15 -26.45 16.41
CA THR A 151 -2.30 -27.67 17.23
C THR A 151 -3.35 -28.64 16.68
N ASP A 152 -2.86 -29.84 16.39
CA ASP A 152 -3.57 -31.11 16.26
C ASP A 152 -4.15 -31.51 14.89
N SER A 153 -3.24 -31.87 13.97
CA SER A 153 -3.54 -32.84 12.90
C SER A 153 -2.75 -34.15 13.03
N ASP A 154 -2.15 -34.43 14.20
CA ASP A 154 -1.40 -35.66 14.46
C ASP A 154 -2.07 -36.53 15.54
N LYS A 155 -3.31 -36.94 15.27
CA LYS A 155 -3.87 -38.17 15.89
C LYS A 155 -5.04 -38.77 15.11
N ALA A 156 -4.76 -39.31 13.95
CA ALA A 156 -5.69 -40.25 13.29
C ALA A 156 -4.98 -41.30 12.41
N VAL A 157 -3.91 -41.92 12.89
CA VAL A 157 -3.50 -43.27 12.46
C VAL A 157 -2.87 -44.01 13.63
N MET A 158 -3.67 -44.80 14.36
CA MET A 158 -3.36 -46.15 14.85
C MET A 158 -4.57 -46.71 15.62
#